data_AF-X0ZMZ6-F1
#
_entry.id   AF-X0ZMZ6-F1
#
_cell.length_a   1.000
_cell.length_b   1.000
_cell.length_c   1.000
_cell.angle_alpha   90.00
_cell.angle_beta   90.00
_cell.angle_gamma   90.00
#
_symmetry.space_group_name_H-M   'P 1'
#
loop_
_entity.id
_entity.type
_entity.pdbx_description
1 polymer ?
#
loop_
_entity_poly.entity_id
_entity_poly.type
_entity_poly.pdbx_seq_one_letter_code
_entity_poly.pdbx_strand_id
1 'polypeptide(L)' 'VSLPVAKGRPRIAAYSELADALEVGLSEAMTGAKSAKKALDDVNQKFEFILKKWGYLK' A
#
# COMPACT_ATOMS: atom_id res chain seq x y z
N VAL A 1 -5.55 21.98 21.98
CA VAL A 1 -6.12 20.61 21.95
C VAL A 1 -5.26 19.79 20.99
N SER A 2 -4.42 18.89 21.50
CA SER A 2 -3.64 17.98 20.65
C SER A 2 -4.60 17.02 19.95
N LEU A 3 -4.36 16.73 18.67
CA LEU A 3 -5.10 15.72 17.94
C LEU A 3 -5.11 14.41 18.76
N PRO A 4 -6.28 13.80 19.03
CA PRO A 4 -6.35 12.58 19.82
C PRO A 4 -5.50 11.51 19.14
N VAL A 5 -4.51 10.99 19.88
CA VAL A 5 -3.59 9.94 19.43
C VAL A 5 -4.42 8.78 18.89
N ALA A 6 -4.40 8.63 17.57
CA ALA A 6 -4.81 7.47 16.79
C ALA A 6 -5.97 6.66 17.39
N LYS A 7 -7.18 7.23 17.40
CA LYS A 7 -8.41 6.43 17.51
C LYS A 7 -8.50 5.54 16.26
N GLY A 8 -8.02 4.30 16.39
CA GLY A 8 -8.39 3.20 15.51
C GLY A 8 -7.85 3.23 14.08
N ARG A 9 -6.52 3.35 13.87
CA ARG A 9 -5.97 2.72 12.66
C ARG A 9 -6.16 1.22 12.86
N PRO A 10 -6.99 0.53 12.05
CA PRO A 10 -7.12 -0.91 12.19
C PRO A 10 -5.71 -1.50 12.09
N ARG A 11 -5.32 -2.33 13.06
CA ARG A 11 -4.08 -3.10 12.94
C ARG A 11 -4.34 -4.15 11.87
N ILE A 12 -4.22 -3.75 10.61
CA ILE A 12 -4.15 -4.67 9.48
C ILE A 12 -2.76 -5.28 9.60
N ALA A 13 -2.70 -6.60 9.77
CA ALA A 13 -1.42 -7.27 9.97
C ALA A 13 -0.49 -7.07 8.76
N ALA A 14 -1.07 -6.87 7.59
CA ALA A 14 -0.41 -6.54 6.32
C ALA A 14 -0.06 -5.05 6.11
N TYR A 15 -0.38 -4.14 7.05
CA TYR A 15 -0.30 -2.69 6.81
C TYR A 15 1.10 -2.24 6.36
N SER A 16 2.16 -2.76 6.99
CA SER A 16 3.54 -2.44 6.61
C SER A 16 3.86 -2.93 5.19
N GLU A 17 3.49 -4.16 4.84
CA GLU A 17 3.72 -4.70 3.49
C GLU A 17 2.97 -3.90 2.41
N LEU A 18 1.75 -3.42 2.71
CA LEU A 18 0.98 -2.56 1.81
C LEU A 18 1.59 -1.15 1.70
N ALA A 19 2.05 -0.57 2.80
CA ALA A 19 2.69 0.74 2.81
C ALA A 19 3.99 0.72 1.98
N ASP A 20 4.82 -0.30 2.18
CA ASP A 20 6.07 -0.48 1.43
C ASP A 20 5.80 -0.63 -0.07
N ALA A 21 4.81 -1.43 -0.46
CA ALA A 21 4.45 -1.61 -1.86
C ALA A 21 3.99 -0.29 -2.50
N LEU A 22 3.18 0.52 -1.80
CA LEU A 22 2.74 1.83 -2.27
C LEU A 22 3.89 2.84 -2.38
N GLU A 23 4.78 2.87 -1.41
CA GLU A 23 5.94 3.77 -1.40
C GLU A 23 6.87 3.52 -2.60
N VAL A 24 7.10 2.25 -2.93
CA VAL A 24 7.86 1.87 -4.13
C VAL A 24 7.15 2.35 -5.40
N GLY A 25 5.85 2.09 -5.55
CA GLY A 25 5.11 2.53 -6.74
C GLY A 25 5.08 4.05 -6.91
N LEU A 26 4.91 4.79 -5.81
CA LEU A 26 5.01 6.25 -5.84
C LEU A 26 6.40 6.72 -6.26
N SER A 27 7.46 6.08 -5.75
CA SER A 27 8.84 6.40 -6.12
C SER A 27 9.12 6.13 -7.61
N GLU A 28 8.63 5.00 -8.14
CA GLU A 28 8.75 4.67 -9.57
C GLU A 28 8.01 5.66 -10.47
N ALA A 29 6.85 6.15 -10.02
CA ALA A 29 6.11 7.19 -10.74
C ALA A 29 6.81 8.55 -10.69
N MET A 30 7.31 8.95 -9.52
CA MET A 30 7.99 10.25 -9.32
C MET A 30 9.33 10.33 -10.06
N THR A 31 10.06 9.22 -10.15
CA THR A 31 11.34 9.14 -10.88
C THR A 31 11.16 9.02 -12.39
N GLY A 32 9.92 8.84 -12.87
CA GLY A 32 9.62 8.62 -14.29
C GLY A 32 10.03 7.24 -14.79
N ALA A 33 10.42 6.32 -13.91
CA ALA A 33 10.74 4.93 -14.26
C ALA A 33 9.50 4.21 -14.82
N LYS A 34 8.30 4.58 -14.36
CA LYS A 34 7.01 4.14 -14.89
C LYS A 34 6.05 5.30 -15.00
N SER A 35 5.07 5.19 -15.89
CA SER A 35 3.93 6.11 -15.86
C SER A 35 3.15 5.94 -14.56
N ALA A 36 2.55 7.02 -14.05
CA ALA A 36 1.77 6.99 -12.81
C ALA A 36 0.70 5.89 -12.82
N LYS A 37 0.03 5.70 -13.97
CA LYS A 37 -0.95 4.63 -14.15
C LYS A 37 -0.33 3.24 -13.96
N LYS A 38 0.78 2.95 -14.65
CA LYS A 38 1.43 1.64 -14.58
C LYS A 38 1.99 1.35 -13.18
N ALA A 39 2.53 2.36 -12.51
CA ALA A 39 3.01 2.21 -11.13
C ALA A 39 1.85 1.85 -10.18
N LEU A 40 0.69 2.49 -10.31
CA LEU A 40 -0.49 2.18 -9.49
C LEU A 40 -1.09 0.81 -9.83
N ASP A 41 -1.11 0.41 -11.11
CA ASP A 41 -1.56 -0.92 -11.53
C ASP A 41 -0.67 -2.02 -10.91
N ASP A 42 0.65 -1.84 -10.90
CA ASP A 42 1.61 -2.76 -10.29
C ASP A 42 1.43 -2.83 -8.75
N VAL A 43 1.16 -1.68 -8.10
CA VAL A 43 0.85 -1.64 -6.66
C VAL A 43 -0.42 -2.42 -6.35
N ASN A 44 -1.47 -2.27 -7.15
CA ASN A 44 -2.72 -3.00 -6.97
C ASN A 44 -2.52 -4.52 -7.08
N GLN A 45 -1.71 -5.01 -8.02
CA GLN A 45 -1.38 -6.43 -8.11
C GLN A 45 -0.64 -6.93 -6.85
N LYS A 46 0.29 -6.13 -6.32
CA LYS A 46 0.98 -6.45 -5.05
C LYS A 46 0.02 -6.45 -3.87
N PHE A 47 -0.93 -5.51 -3.84
CA PHE A 47 -1.95 -5.45 -2.80
C PHE A 47 -2.83 -6.70 -2.82
N GLU A 48 -3.28 -7.14 -3.99
CA GLU A 48 -4.04 -8.40 -4.11
C GLU A 48 -3.24 -9.58 -3.57
N PHE A 49 -1.95 -9.69 -3.92
CA PHE A 49 -1.10 -10.77 -3.43
C PHE A 49 -0.96 -10.75 -1.90
N ILE A 50 -0.68 -9.57 -1.33
CA ILE A 50 -0.54 -9.37 0.11
C ILE A 50 -1.87 -9.71 0.80
N LEU A 51 -2.99 -9.16 0.32
CA LEU A 51 -4.29 -9.41 0.93
C LEU A 51 -4.71 -10.89 0.84
N LYS A 52 -4.36 -11.60 -0.24
CA LYS A 52 -4.56 -13.06 -0.35
C LYS A 52 -3.70 -13.83 0.64
N LYS A 53 -2.40 -13.50 0.77
CA LYS A 53 -1.48 -14.12 1.74
C LYS A 53 -2.00 -14.00 3.18
N TRP A 54 -2.60 -12.87 3.51
CA TRP A 54 -3.17 -12.60 4.84
C TRP A 54 -4.62 -13.09 5.01
N GLY A 55 -5.22 -13.70 3.98
CA GLY A 55 -6.59 -14.23 4.02
C GLY A 55 -7.70 -13.16 4.02
N TYR A 56 -7.36 -11.91 3.70
CA TYR A 56 -8.32 -10.81 3.58
C TYR A 56 -9.04 -10.80 2.22
N LEU A 57 -8.39 -11.33 1.19
CA LEU A 57 -8.94 -11.48 -0.15
C LEU A 57 -8.95 -12.97 -0.51
N LYS A 58 -10.06 -13.47 -1.08
CA LYS A 58 -10.18 -14.85 -1.57
C LYS A 58 -9.96 -14.91 -3.08
#